data_AF-A0A1F8MNY2-F1
#
_entry.id   AF-A0A1F8MNY2-F1
#
_cell.length_a   1.000
_cell.length_b   1.000
_cell.length_c   1.000
_cell.angle_alpha   90.00
_cell.angle_beta   90.00
_cell.angle_gamma   90.00
#
_symmetry.space_group_name_H-M   'P 1'
#
loop_
_entity.id
_entity.type
_entity.pdbx_description
1 polymer ?
#
loop_
_entity_poly.entity_id
_entity_poly.type
_entity_poly.pdbx_seq_one_letter_code
_entity_poly.pdbx_strand_id
1 'polypeptide(L)'
;MDIALIILALIIVYGLVLWGLVLLIRKLGVPSKWAILVAFLTFAVGTGVWVIQISHLDSSVLVNYPAIFLGDFIYHWSIQLLGDPHSFWAHETIPWLLRTPQVYLIASIMIWGLLGLVVQLIFNYRRKRASGSRSHGISGARVKEESL
;
A
#
# COMPACT_ATOMS: atom_id res chain seq x y z
N MET A 1 24.92 -11.46 -5.47
CA MET A 1 23.51 -11.53 -5.94
C MET A 1 23.13 -10.13 -6.35
N ASP A 2 22.71 -9.94 -7.60
CA ASP A 2 22.48 -8.59 -8.13
C ASP A 2 21.31 -7.91 -7.41
N ILE A 3 21.44 -6.62 -7.10
CA ILE A 3 20.42 -5.82 -6.42
C ILE A 3 19.07 -5.90 -7.15
N ALA A 4 19.12 -5.92 -8.50
CA ALA A 4 17.93 -6.10 -9.32
C ALA A 4 17.19 -7.41 -9.05
N LEU A 5 17.91 -8.51 -8.81
CA LEU A 5 17.33 -9.81 -8.50
C LEU A 5 16.64 -9.79 -7.13
N ILE A 6 17.27 -9.14 -6.13
CA ILE A 6 16.68 -8.99 -4.79
C ILE A 6 15.38 -8.18 -4.87
N ILE A 7 15.39 -7.06 -5.58
CA ILE A 7 14.19 -6.21 -5.75
C ILE A 7 13.09 -6.99 -6.45
N LEU A 8 13.41 -7.72 -7.52
CA LEU A 8 12.44 -8.54 -8.23
C LEU A 8 11.83 -9.61 -7.32
N ALA A 9 12.66 -10.31 -6.54
CA ALA A 9 12.20 -11.31 -5.58
C ALA A 9 11.27 -10.70 -4.53
N LEU A 10 11.62 -9.54 -3.97
CA LEU A 10 10.78 -8.83 -3.00
C LEU A 10 9.42 -8.43 -3.60
N ILE A 11 9.39 -7.91 -4.83
CA ILE A 11 8.14 -7.55 -5.52
C ILE A 11 7.24 -8.78 -5.69
N ILE A 12 7.81 -9.92 -6.09
CA ILE A 12 7.06 -11.18 -6.24
C ILE A 12 6.49 -11.61 -4.88
N VAL A 13 7.31 -11.62 -3.83
CA VAL A 13 6.87 -12.00 -2.47
C VAL A 13 5.75 -11.08 -1.99
N TYR A 14 5.90 -9.76 -2.11
CA TYR A 14 4.86 -8.81 -1.73
C TYR A 14 3.58 -8.98 -2.54
N GLY A 15 3.69 -9.22 -3.84
CA GLY A 15 2.54 -9.50 -4.70
C GLY A 15 1.76 -10.75 -4.25
N LEU A 16 2.48 -11.84 -3.91
CA LEU A 16 1.87 -13.06 -3.41
C LEU A 16 1.19 -12.87 -2.05
N VAL A 17 1.85 -12.17 -1.12
CA VAL A 17 1.29 -11.86 0.20
C VAL A 17 0.03 -11.00 0.07
N LEU A 18 0.07 -9.93 -0.74
CA LEU A 18 -1.09 -9.06 -0.96
C LEU A 18 -2.24 -9.81 -1.63
N TRP A 19 -1.94 -10.66 -2.62
CA TRP A 19 -2.96 -11.49 -3.24
C TRP A 19 -3.63 -12.45 -2.23
N GLY A 20 -2.83 -13.12 -1.41
CA GLY A 20 -3.33 -13.97 -0.32
C GLY A 20 -4.18 -13.19 0.69
N LEU A 21 -3.75 -11.99 1.09
CA LEU A 21 -4.50 -11.10 1.97
C LEU A 21 -5.84 -10.70 1.36
N VAL A 22 -5.89 -10.34 0.07
CA VAL A 22 -7.14 -10.02 -0.62
C VAL A 22 -8.12 -11.20 -0.60
N LEU A 23 -7.63 -12.42 -0.85
CA LEU A 23 -8.47 -13.62 -0.77
C LEU A 23 -8.99 -13.88 0.65
N LEU A 24 -8.12 -13.76 1.65
CA LEU A 24 -8.48 -13.92 3.05
C LEU A 24 -9.53 -12.89 3.48
N ILE A 25 -9.32 -11.62 3.17
CA ILE A 25 -10.23 -10.52 3.50
C ILE A 25 -11.60 -10.69 2.83
N ARG A 26 -11.62 -11.18 1.58
CA ARG A 26 -12.88 -11.54 0.91
C ARG A 26 -13.58 -12.72 1.60
N LYS A 27 -12.83 -13.72 2.06
CA LYS A 27 -13.37 -14.86 2.82
C LYS A 27 -13.98 -14.41 4.16
N LEU A 28 -13.43 -13.36 4.77
CA LEU A 28 -13.96 -12.73 5.98
C LEU A 28 -15.21 -11.86 5.73
N GLY A 29 -15.74 -11.81 4.51
CA GLY A 29 -16.98 -11.11 4.18
C GLY A 29 -16.82 -9.63 3.84
N VAL A 30 -15.58 -9.12 3.73
CA VAL A 30 -15.36 -7.72 3.32
C VAL A 30 -15.78 -7.54 1.86
N PRO A 31 -16.63 -6.54 1.53
CA PRO A 31 -17.09 -6.31 0.17
C PRO A 31 -15.93 -6.11 -0.81
N SER A 32 -16.05 -6.64 -2.03
CA SER A 32 -14.97 -6.55 -3.05
C SER A 32 -14.58 -5.11 -3.43
N LYS A 33 -15.45 -4.13 -3.15
CA LYS A 33 -15.19 -2.69 -3.36
C LYS A 33 -14.16 -2.09 -2.38
N TRP A 34 -13.89 -2.79 -1.27
CA TRP A 34 -12.93 -2.37 -0.24
C TRP A 34 -11.82 -3.39 -0.02
N ALA A 35 -12.03 -4.65 -0.42
CA ALA A 35 -11.10 -5.74 -0.10
C ALA A 35 -9.65 -5.49 -0.53
N ILE A 36 -9.40 -4.81 -1.66
CA ILE A 36 -8.03 -4.49 -2.10
C ILE A 36 -7.42 -3.43 -1.19
N LEU A 37 -8.13 -2.33 -0.96
CA LEU A 37 -7.64 -1.26 -0.09
C LEU A 37 -7.35 -1.77 1.33
N VAL A 38 -8.26 -2.57 1.90
CA VAL A 38 -8.08 -3.16 3.24
C VAL A 38 -6.88 -4.10 3.27
N ALA A 39 -6.64 -4.90 2.22
CA ALA A 39 -5.46 -5.77 2.14
C ALA A 39 -4.16 -4.98 2.15
N PHE A 40 -4.09 -3.91 1.35
CA PHE A 40 -2.93 -3.02 1.30
C PHE A 40 -2.70 -2.31 2.63
N LEU A 41 -3.75 -1.79 3.28
CA LEU A 41 -3.62 -1.16 4.60
C LEU A 41 -3.18 -2.16 5.68
N THR A 42 -3.73 -3.38 5.66
CA THR A 42 -3.33 -4.45 6.60
C THR A 42 -1.86 -4.81 6.40
N PHE A 43 -1.43 -4.95 5.14
CA PHE A 43 -0.03 -5.18 4.80
C PHE A 43 0.86 -4.01 5.24
N ALA A 44 0.42 -2.76 5.03
CA ALA A 44 1.15 -1.55 5.41
C ALA A 44 1.39 -1.48 6.93
N VAL A 45 0.35 -1.74 7.72
CA VAL A 45 0.43 -1.77 9.19
C VAL A 45 1.33 -2.91 9.63
N GLY A 46 1.14 -4.12 9.10
CA GLY A 46 1.95 -5.28 9.48
C GLY A 46 3.44 -5.08 9.21
N THR A 47 3.80 -4.65 8.00
CA THR A 47 5.20 -4.39 7.63
C THR A 47 5.77 -3.16 8.31
N GLY A 48 4.98 -2.11 8.54
CA GLY A 48 5.41 -0.91 9.26
C GLY A 48 5.72 -1.19 10.74
N VAL A 49 4.86 -1.98 11.40
CA VAL A 49 5.11 -2.45 12.78
C VAL A 49 6.33 -3.36 12.81
N TRP A 50 6.48 -4.25 11.83
CA TRP A 50 7.66 -5.11 11.75
C TRP A 50 8.94 -4.28 11.66
N VAL A 51 8.99 -3.27 10.77
CA VAL A 51 10.14 -2.36 10.65
C VAL A 51 10.47 -1.68 11.96
N ILE A 52 9.48 -1.22 12.73
CA ILE A 52 9.71 -0.63 14.06
C ILE A 52 10.45 -1.59 14.99
N GLN A 53 10.10 -2.88 14.97
CA GLN A 53 10.73 -3.88 15.85
C GLN A 53 12.17 -4.21 15.44
N ILE A 54 12.47 -4.19 14.14
CA ILE A 54 13.78 -4.57 13.60
C ILE A 54 14.60 -3.38 13.11
N SER A 55 14.23 -2.14 13.45
CA SER A 55 14.85 -0.92 12.90
C SER A 55 16.33 -0.79 13.25
N HIS A 56 16.78 -1.49 14.29
CA HIS A 56 18.18 -1.57 14.68
C HIS A 56 19.02 -2.51 13.79
N LEU A 57 18.38 -3.28 12.91
CA LEU A 57 19.01 -4.17 11.96
C LEU A 57 19.00 -3.55 10.56
N ASP A 58 20.11 -3.68 9.82
CA ASP A 58 20.20 -3.26 8.42
C ASP A 58 19.20 -4.00 7.52
N SER A 59 18.77 -5.20 7.93
CA SER A 59 17.76 -6.00 7.24
C SER A 59 16.36 -5.39 7.27
N SER A 60 16.11 -4.36 8.09
CA SER A 60 14.84 -3.61 8.09
C SER A 60 14.47 -3.07 6.71
N VAL A 61 15.49 -2.63 5.95
CA VAL A 61 15.37 -2.16 4.56
C VAL A 61 14.74 -3.21 3.65
N LEU A 62 14.98 -4.51 3.91
CA LEU A 62 14.43 -5.60 3.11
C LEU A 62 12.95 -5.86 3.39
N VAL A 63 12.43 -5.46 4.56
CA VAL A 63 11.03 -5.70 4.96
C VAL A 63 10.08 -4.67 4.39
N ASN A 64 10.54 -3.41 4.24
CA ASN A 64 9.71 -2.36 3.66
C ASN A 64 10.54 -1.23 3.08
N TYR A 65 11.37 -1.57 2.10
CA TYR A 65 12.23 -0.62 1.37
C TYR A 65 11.55 0.72 1.05
N PRO A 66 10.37 0.76 0.40
CA PRO A 66 9.79 2.04 0.01
C PRO A 66 9.40 2.90 1.23
N ALA A 67 8.91 2.28 2.31
CA ALA A 67 8.52 2.99 3.52
C ALA A 67 9.72 3.57 4.27
N ILE A 68 10.85 2.85 4.31
CA ILE A 68 12.07 3.35 4.94
C ILE A 68 12.61 4.54 4.17
N PHE A 69 12.69 4.44 2.84
CA PHE A 69 13.16 5.54 2.00
C PHE A 69 12.32 6.82 2.19
N LEU A 70 10.98 6.70 2.16
CA LEU A 70 10.12 7.85 2.40
C LEU A 70 10.16 8.32 3.86
N GLY A 71 10.28 7.41 4.82
CA GLY A 71 10.37 7.74 6.23
C GLY A 71 11.64 8.51 6.58
N ASP A 72 12.78 8.15 6.02
CA ASP A 72 14.05 8.87 6.17
C ASP A 72 13.94 10.28 5.59
N PHE A 73 13.30 10.41 4.43
CA PHE A 73 13.02 11.71 3.81
C PHE A 73 12.15 12.58 4.72
N ILE A 74 11.02 12.04 5.23
CA ILE A 74 10.11 12.74 6.14
C ILE A 74 10.83 13.12 7.43
N TYR A 75 11.62 12.21 8.01
CA TYR A 75 12.38 12.45 9.23
C TYR A 75 13.38 13.60 9.05
N HIS A 76 14.18 13.55 7.99
CA HIS A 76 15.17 14.59 7.70
C HIS A 76 14.51 15.96 7.47
N TRP A 77 13.43 15.99 6.70
CA TRP A 77 12.64 17.20 6.50
C TRP A 77 12.01 17.73 7.78
N SER A 78 11.55 16.85 8.66
CA SER A 78 10.97 17.23 9.94
C SER A 78 11.99 17.93 10.82
N ILE A 79 13.25 17.46 10.82
CA ILE A 79 14.34 18.14 11.55
C ILE A 79 14.60 19.53 10.97
N GLN A 80 14.65 19.66 9.65
CA GLN A 80 14.93 20.95 9.00
C GLN A 80 13.82 21.98 9.19
N LEU A 81 12.56 21.55 9.19
CA LEU A 81 11.40 22.45 9.19
C LEU A 81 10.82 22.69 10.58
N LEU A 82 10.85 21.69 11.46
CA LEU A 82 10.19 21.72 12.76
C LEU A 82 11.16 21.64 13.93
N GLY A 83 12.39 21.20 13.70
CA GLY A 83 13.41 20.99 14.72
C GLY A 83 14.52 22.05 14.73
N ASP A 84 15.55 21.78 15.53
CA ASP A 84 16.82 22.50 15.49
C ASP A 84 17.91 21.60 14.87
N PRO A 85 18.28 21.82 13.59
CA PRO A 85 19.28 21.00 12.91
C PRO A 85 20.70 21.17 13.46
N HIS A 86 20.96 22.22 14.25
CA HIS A 86 22.28 22.48 14.84
C HIS A 86 22.43 21.91 16.25
N SER A 87 21.33 21.40 16.84
CA SER A 87 21.37 20.77 18.15
C SER A 87 21.94 19.35 18.06
N PHE A 88 22.79 18.99 19.04
CA PHE A 88 23.22 17.61 19.27
C PHE A 88 22.03 16.65 19.49
N TRP A 89 20.88 17.19 19.88
CA TRP A 89 19.64 16.46 20.13
C TRP A 89 18.55 16.80 19.10
N ALA A 90 18.92 17.04 17.84
CA ALA A 90 17.98 17.41 16.77
C ALA A 90 16.75 16.47 16.68
N HIS A 91 16.93 15.16 16.91
CA HIS A 91 15.84 14.19 16.96
C HIS A 91 14.80 14.46 18.07
N GLU A 92 15.23 15.01 19.21
CA GLU A 92 14.36 15.34 20.34
C GLU A 92 13.57 16.63 20.12
N THR A 93 13.95 17.43 19.12
CA THR A 93 13.28 18.70 18.81
C THR A 93 12.05 18.55 17.94
N ILE A 94 11.86 17.40 17.28
CA ILE A 94 10.68 17.11 16.46
C ILE A 94 9.63 16.29 17.24
N PRO A 95 8.34 16.35 16.85
CA PRO A 95 7.29 15.53 17.46
C PRO A 95 7.61 14.03 17.44
N TRP A 96 7.29 13.32 18.53
CA TRP A 96 7.57 11.87 18.67
C TRP A 96 7.09 11.02 17.50
N LEU A 97 5.96 11.39 16.89
CA LEU A 97 5.39 10.64 15.78
C LEU A 97 6.25 10.71 14.50
N LEU A 98 7.04 11.77 14.33
CA LEU A 98 7.93 11.99 13.17
C LEU A 98 9.35 11.45 13.42
N ARG A 99 9.61 10.87 14.59
CA ARG A 99 10.89 10.29 14.95
C ARG A 99 11.04 8.89 14.38
N THR A 100 12.28 8.48 14.18
CA THR A 100 12.60 7.08 13.90
C THR A 100 12.51 6.25 15.19
N PRO A 101 11.92 5.04 15.14
CA PRO A 101 11.40 4.36 13.95
C PRO A 101 9.91 4.62 13.63
N GLN A 102 9.18 5.41 14.43
CA GLN A 102 7.72 5.61 14.32
C GLN A 102 7.30 6.13 12.94
N VAL A 103 8.09 7.03 12.35
CA VAL A 103 7.87 7.61 11.02
C VAL A 103 7.74 6.55 9.92
N TYR A 104 8.41 5.39 10.07
CA TYR A 104 8.36 4.30 9.09
C TYR A 104 6.97 3.66 8.98
N LEU A 105 6.21 3.60 10.08
CA LEU A 105 4.83 3.12 10.05
C LEU A 105 3.94 4.07 9.25
N ILE A 106 4.09 5.37 9.44
CA ILE A 106 3.32 6.40 8.73
C ILE A 106 3.66 6.36 7.25
N ALA A 107 4.96 6.35 6.91
CA ALA A 107 5.43 6.23 5.55
C ALA A 107 4.90 4.95 4.88
N SER A 108 4.88 3.82 5.60
CA SER A 108 4.31 2.56 5.11
C SER A 108 2.83 2.70 4.78
N ILE A 109 2.02 3.23 5.72
CA ILE A 109 0.58 3.45 5.51
C ILE A 109 0.34 4.38 4.33
N MET A 110 1.12 5.45 4.18
CA MET A 110 0.99 6.39 3.06
C MET A 110 1.25 5.71 1.72
N ILE A 111 2.38 5.02 1.57
CA ILE A 111 2.77 4.40 0.29
C ILE A 111 1.80 3.29 -0.10
N TRP A 112 1.60 2.32 0.80
CA TRP A 112 0.77 1.16 0.50
C TRP A 112 -0.70 1.53 0.46
N GLY A 113 -1.15 2.48 1.28
CA GLY A 113 -2.52 3.01 1.23
C GLY A 113 -2.81 3.71 -0.10
N LEU A 114 -1.91 4.57 -0.57
CA LEU A 114 -2.05 5.22 -1.87
C LEU A 114 -2.03 4.22 -3.03
N LEU A 115 -1.08 3.26 -3.00
CA LEU A 115 -1.00 2.22 -4.01
C LEU A 115 -2.26 1.34 -4.01
N GLY A 116 -2.73 0.93 -2.84
CA GLY A 116 -3.97 0.16 -2.66
C GLY A 116 -5.20 0.91 -3.18
N LEU A 117 -5.27 2.23 -2.95
CA LEU A 117 -6.34 3.07 -3.47
C LEU A 117 -6.32 3.11 -5.01
N VAL A 118 -5.15 3.34 -5.63
CA VAL A 118 -5.00 3.34 -7.09
C VAL A 118 -5.41 1.99 -7.68
N VAL A 119 -4.94 0.88 -7.12
CA VAL A 119 -5.30 -0.47 -7.60
C VAL A 119 -6.81 -0.73 -7.43
N GLN A 120 -7.40 -0.33 -6.30
CA GLN A 120 -8.83 -0.47 -6.05
C GLN A 120 -9.67 0.35 -7.06
N LEU A 121 -9.25 1.57 -7.39
CA LEU A 121 -9.91 2.41 -8.39
C LEU A 121 -9.85 1.79 -9.78
N ILE A 122 -8.68 1.30 -10.20
CA ILE A 122 -8.50 0.61 -11.49
C ILE A 122 -9.39 -0.64 -11.55
N PHE A 123 -9.43 -1.43 -10.47
CA PHE A 123 -10.27 -2.62 -10.39
C PHE A 123 -11.75 -2.30 -10.51
N ASN A 124 -12.22 -1.29 -9.76
CA ASN A 124 -13.62 -0.85 -9.80
C ASN A 124 -14.01 -0.33 -11.19
N TYR A 125 -13.12 0.44 -11.83
CA TYR A 125 -13.33 0.97 -13.17
C TYR A 125 -13.47 -0.14 -14.22
N ARG A 126 -12.56 -1.13 -14.21
CA ARG A 126 -12.60 -2.29 -15.12
C ARG A 126 -13.88 -3.11 -14.92
N ARG A 127 -14.29 -3.33 -13.67
CA ARG A 127 -15.53 -4.06 -13.35
C ARG A 127 -16.78 -3.34 -13.87
N LYS A 128 -16.86 -2.02 -13.70
CA LYS A 128 -17.99 -1.21 -14.19
C LYS A 128 -18.14 -1.30 -15.71
N ARG A 129 -17.03 -1.24 -16.46
CA ARG A 129 -17.05 -1.41 -17.93
C ARG A 129 -17.56 -2.77 -18.37
N ALA A 130 -17.13 -3.85 -17.70
CA ALA A 130 -17.58 -5.20 -18.01
C ALA A 130 -19.09 -5.39 -17.78
N SER A 131 -19.66 -4.76 -16.74
CA SER A 131 -21.09 -4.80 -16.47
C SER A 131 -21.92 -3.97 -17.46
N GLY A 132 -21.42 -2.81 -17.90
CA GLY A 132 -22.11 -1.96 -18.87
C GLY A 132 -22.23 -2.57 -20.27
N SER A 133 -21.21 -3.32 -20.71
CA SER A 133 -21.24 -4.03 -22.00
C SER A 133 -22.29 -5.14 -22.06
N ARG A 134 -22.62 -5.79 -20.92
CA ARG A 134 -23.67 -6.82 -20.88
C ARG A 134 -25.09 -6.28 -20.98
N SER A 135 -25.36 -5.05 -20.52
CA SER A 135 -26.74 -4.52 -20.55
C SER A 135 -27.18 -4.12 -21.97
N HIS A 136 -26.24 -3.68 -22.82
CA HIS A 136 -26.54 -3.33 -24.21
C HIS A 136 -26.72 -4.55 -25.12
N GLY A 137 -26.06 -5.69 -24.82
CA GLY A 137 -26.24 -6.93 -25.58
C GLY A 137 -27.62 -7.57 -25.39
N ILE A 138 -28.22 -7.46 -24.20
CA ILE A 138 -29.51 -8.08 -23.90
C ILE A 138 -30.69 -7.24 -24.46
N SER A 139 -30.57 -5.91 -24.47
CA SER A 139 -31.62 -5.04 -25.02
C SER A 139 -31.76 -5.16 -26.54
N GLY A 140 -30.68 -5.48 -27.27
CA GLY A 140 -30.74 -5.68 -28.72
C GLY A 140 -31.32 -7.04 -29.15
N ALA A 141 -31.23 -8.06 -28.29
CA ALA A 141 -31.78 -9.38 -28.57
C ALA A 141 -33.31 -9.40 -28.45
N ARG A 142 -33.87 -8.68 -27.48
CA ARG A 142 -35.32 -8.67 -27.22
C ARG A 142 -36.15 -7.97 -28.30
N VAL A 143 -35.59 -6.95 -28.96
CA VAL A 143 -36.28 -6.21 -30.03
C VAL A 143 -36.41 -7.04 -31.32
N LYS A 144 -35.57 -8.06 -31.52
CA LYS A 144 -35.65 -8.94 -32.70
C LYS A 144 -36.69 -10.06 -32.57
N GLU A 145 -37.14 -10.40 -31.36
CA GLU A 145 -38.16 -11.45 -31.16
C GLU A 145 -39.59 -10.93 -31.27
N GLU A 146 -39.83 -9.62 -31.13
CA GLU A 146 -41.18 -9.04 -31.24
C GLU A 146 -41.54 -8.56 -32.67
N SER A 147 -40.65 -8.78 -33.65
CA SER A 147 -40.85 -8.37 -35.05
C SER A 147 -41.00 -9.54 -36.03
N LEU A 148 -41.31 -10.74 -35.56
CA LEU A 148 -41.61 -11.94 -36.35
C LEU A 148 -42.99 -12.49 -35.96
#